data_AF-A0A925JFI3-F1
#
_entry.id   AF-A0A925JFI3-F1
#
_cell.length_a   1.000
_cell.length_b   1.000
_cell.length_c   1.000
_cell.angle_alpha   90.00
_cell.angle_beta   90.00
_cell.angle_gamma   90.00
#
_symmetry.space_group_name_H-M   'P 1'
#
loop_
_entity.id
_entity.type
_entity.pdbx_description
1 polymer ?
#
loop_
_entity_poly.entity_id
_entity_poly.type
_entity_poly.pdbx_seq_one_letter_code
_entity_poly.pdbx_strand_id
1 'polypeptide(L)'
;MDKLNTQQIGSLIKQSRIKKGYTQQQVADMTQLSLRSVQRIEKGEVMPRQYSLEVLANQLEFAPIIVEDELTISKSQTVITPQPLNKARKLILTLGLAILLILLTGAFISQSRGFPETHFEAFLLWAGVTIAYLVFVWKIWK
;
A
#
# COMPACT_ATOMS: atom_id res chain seq x y z
N MET A 1 24.82 15.18 3.21
CA MET A 1 23.71 16.13 3.48
C MET A 1 22.89 16.26 2.22
N ASP A 2 21.87 15.45 2.03
CA ASP A 2 20.83 15.76 1.05
C ASP A 2 19.53 15.98 1.81
N LYS A 3 19.41 17.20 2.34
CA LYS A 3 18.13 17.74 2.80
C LYS A 3 17.22 17.76 1.58
N LEU A 4 16.03 17.15 1.68
CA LEU A 4 14.97 17.39 0.69
C LEU A 4 14.84 18.91 0.51
N ASN A 5 14.96 19.41 -0.72
CA ASN A 5 15.04 20.83 -0.97
C ASN A 5 13.71 21.47 -0.52
N THR A 6 13.75 22.53 0.29
CA THR A 6 12.57 23.27 0.75
C THR A 6 11.62 23.61 -0.41
N GLN A 7 12.15 23.83 -1.61
CA GLN A 7 11.36 24.02 -2.83
C GLN A 7 10.57 22.78 -3.27
N GLN A 8 11.16 21.58 -3.17
CA GLN A 8 10.48 20.33 -3.53
C GLN A 8 9.29 20.11 -2.59
N ILE A 9 9.47 20.31 -1.29
CA ILE A 9 8.39 20.22 -0.29
C ILE A 9 7.28 21.24 -0.57
N GLY A 10 7.66 22.50 -0.79
CA GLY A 10 6.71 23.55 -1.12
C GLY A 10 5.90 23.25 -2.38
N SER A 11 6.56 22.73 -3.43
CA SER A 11 5.92 22.35 -4.68
C SER A 11 4.95 21.18 -4.51
N LEU A 12 5.31 20.17 -3.72
CA LEU A 12 4.47 19.01 -3.42
C LEU A 12 3.20 19.41 -2.68
N ILE A 13 3.33 20.27 -1.66
CA ILE A 13 2.20 20.79 -0.88
C ILE A 13 1.26 21.58 -1.78
N LYS A 14 1.81 22.46 -2.63
CA LYS A 14 1.03 23.26 -3.59
C LYS A 14 0.27 22.36 -4.58
N GLN A 15 0.93 21.35 -5.14
CA GLN A 15 0.30 20.41 -6.07
C GLN A 15 -0.82 19.61 -5.39
N SER A 16 -0.60 19.13 -4.17
CA SER A 16 -1.59 18.38 -3.39
C SER A 16 -2.81 19.24 -3.06
N ARG A 17 -2.59 20.51 -2.69
CA ARG A 17 -3.65 21.48 -2.47
C ARG A 17 -4.50 21.71 -3.73
N ILE A 18 -3.86 21.94 -4.88
CA ILE A 18 -4.56 22.16 -6.15
C ILE A 18 -5.35 20.92 -6.56
N LYS A 19 -4.78 19.71 -6.39
CA LYS A 19 -5.44 18.44 -6.70
C LYS A 19 -6.72 18.24 -5.89
N LYS A 20 -6.76 18.72 -4.64
CA LYS A 20 -7.95 18.69 -3.78
C LYS A 20 -8.89 19.89 -3.96
N GLY A 21 -8.54 20.87 -4.80
CA GLY A 21 -9.37 22.06 -5.04
C GLY A 21 -9.40 23.06 -3.87
N TYR A 22 -8.44 23.02 -2.96
CA TYR A 22 -8.42 23.90 -1.79
C TYR A 22 -7.71 25.24 -2.07
N THR A 23 -8.20 26.31 -1.46
CA THR A 23 -7.51 27.60 -1.40
C THR A 23 -6.42 27.58 -0.32
N GLN A 24 -5.45 28.49 -0.41
CA GLN A 24 -4.42 28.62 0.63
C GLN A 24 -5.03 28.97 2.00
N GLN A 25 -6.13 29.74 2.02
CA GLN A 25 -6.89 30.06 3.23
C GLN A 25 -7.52 28.81 3.82
N GLN A 26 -8.19 27.99 3.00
CA GLN A 26 -8.79 26.73 3.47
C GLN A 26 -7.75 25.78 4.07
N VAL A 27 -6.57 25.66 3.45
CA VAL A 27 -5.48 24.85 4.01
C VAL A 27 -5.00 25.43 5.34
N ALA A 28 -4.85 26.75 5.44
CA ALA A 28 -4.48 27.42 6.69
C ALA A 28 -5.49 27.11 7.81
N ASP A 29 -6.78 27.21 7.51
CA ASP A 29 -7.87 26.95 8.44
C ASP A 29 -7.89 25.47 8.89
N MET A 30 -7.76 24.51 7.96
CA MET A 30 -7.76 23.07 8.26
C MET A 30 -6.51 22.60 9.01
N THR A 31 -5.37 23.25 8.78
CA THR A 31 -4.08 22.86 9.38
C THR A 31 -3.74 23.66 10.63
N GLN A 32 -4.60 24.62 11.02
CA GLN A 32 -4.34 25.58 12.11
C GLN A 32 -3.01 26.35 11.93
N LEU A 33 -2.57 26.48 10.67
CA LEU A 33 -1.41 27.30 10.31
C LEU A 33 -1.89 28.69 9.89
N SER A 34 -1.04 29.69 10.04
CA SER A 34 -1.35 31.00 9.46
C SER A 34 -1.31 30.94 7.92
N LEU A 35 -2.16 31.73 7.24
CA LEU A 35 -2.10 31.89 5.78
C LEU A 35 -0.68 32.22 5.30
N ARG A 36 0.02 33.08 6.04
CA ARG A 36 1.41 33.47 5.77
C ARG A 36 2.36 32.27 5.88
N SER A 37 2.16 31.38 6.84
CA SER A 37 2.96 30.16 6.97
C SER A 37 2.78 29.24 5.76
N VAL A 38 1.53 28.98 5.37
CA VAL A 38 1.22 28.13 4.20
C VAL A 38 1.83 28.72 2.92
N GLN A 39 1.71 30.03 2.71
CA GLN A 39 2.30 30.71 1.55
C GLN A 39 3.83 30.59 1.50
N ARG A 40 4.52 30.81 2.62
CA ARG A 40 5.99 30.72 2.70
C ARG A 40 6.48 29.29 2.46
N ILE A 41 5.76 28.31 3.00
CA ILE A 41 6.04 26.89 2.77
C ILE A 41 5.85 26.54 1.29
N GLU A 42 4.72 26.91 0.67
CA GLU A 42 4.48 26.66 -0.77
C GLU A 42 5.49 27.35 -1.69
N LYS A 43 6.04 28.50 -1.29
CA LYS A 43 7.12 29.20 -2.00
C LYS A 43 8.51 28.62 -1.74
N GLY A 44 8.65 27.69 -0.79
CA GLY A 44 9.94 27.13 -0.40
C GLY A 44 10.83 28.10 0.41
N GLU A 45 10.26 29.17 0.97
CA GLU A 45 11.00 30.15 1.79
C GLU A 45 11.32 29.62 3.19
N VAL A 46 10.54 28.67 3.68
CA VAL A 46 10.66 28.09 5.03
C VAL A 46 10.43 26.59 4.99
N MET A 47 11.31 25.86 5.64
CA MET A 47 11.10 24.44 5.93
C MET A 47 10.03 24.30 7.03
N PRO A 48 8.88 23.66 6.77
CA PRO A 48 7.90 23.40 7.81
C PRO A 48 8.52 22.54 8.91
N ARG A 49 8.16 22.81 10.17
CA ARG A 49 8.52 21.90 11.28
C ARG A 49 7.85 20.55 11.06
N GLN A 50 8.40 19.50 11.66
CA GLN A 50 7.84 18.14 11.56
C GLN A 50 6.34 18.10 11.85
N TYR A 51 5.89 18.72 12.96
CA TYR A 51 4.46 18.84 13.28
C TYR A 51 3.62 19.51 12.16
N SER A 52 4.10 20.63 11.62
CA SER A 52 3.40 21.33 10.53
C SER A 52 3.35 20.47 9.26
N LEU A 53 4.43 19.74 8.96
CA LEU A 53 4.52 18.84 7.84
C LEU A 53 3.56 17.66 7.99
N GLU A 54 3.46 17.07 9.19
CA GLU A 54 2.52 15.99 9.52
C GLU A 54 1.07 16.45 9.36
N VAL A 55 0.70 17.61 9.91
CA VAL A 55 -0.66 18.14 9.78
C VAL A 55 -1.00 18.47 8.33
N LEU A 56 -0.07 19.07 7.58
CA LEU A 56 -0.23 19.32 6.15
C LEU A 56 -0.39 18.01 5.38
N ALA A 57 0.45 17.01 5.65
CA ALA A 57 0.40 15.69 5.01
C ALA A 57 -0.92 14.98 5.27
N ASN A 58 -1.41 15.03 6.51
CA ASN A 58 -2.68 14.43 6.89
C ASN A 58 -3.87 15.11 6.18
N GLN A 59 -3.94 16.44 6.21
CA GLN A 59 -5.07 17.17 5.60
C GLN A 59 -5.03 17.15 4.06
N LEU A 60 -3.84 17.20 3.47
CA LEU A 60 -3.65 17.18 2.02
C LEU A 60 -3.41 15.77 1.45
N GLU A 61 -3.43 14.72 2.29
CA GLU A 61 -3.19 13.31 1.94
C GLU A 61 -1.98 13.10 1.00
N PHE A 62 -0.87 13.79 1.26
CA PHE A 62 0.39 13.52 0.57
C PHE A 62 1.31 12.74 1.50
N ALA A 63 2.11 11.83 0.94
CA ALA A 63 3.15 11.16 1.70
C ALA A 63 4.25 12.19 2.01
N PRO A 64 4.47 12.55 3.30
CA PRO A 64 5.62 13.34 3.65
C PRO A 64 6.83 12.44 3.40
N ILE A 65 7.66 12.77 2.41
CA ILE A 65 8.94 12.10 2.19
C ILE A 65 9.85 12.60 3.31
N ILE A 66 9.63 12.07 4.51
CA ILE A 66 10.57 12.23 5.59
C ILE A 66 11.63 11.17 5.33
N VAL A 67 12.78 11.61 4.83
CA VAL A 67 14.01 10.83 4.99
C VAL A 67 14.37 11.01 6.47
N GLU A 68 13.66 10.29 7.33
CA GLU A 68 14.08 10.04 8.69
C GLU A 68 15.24 9.07 8.57
N ASP A 69 16.38 9.53 9.09
CA ASP A 69 17.56 8.73 9.36
C ASP A 69 17.15 7.38 9.94
N GLU A 70 17.85 6.33 9.51
CA GLU A 70 17.63 4.96 9.93
C GLU A 70 17.49 4.87 11.47
N LEU A 71 16.67 3.93 11.95
CA LEU A 71 16.51 3.47 13.35
C LEU A 71 15.29 3.99 14.12
N THR A 72 14.07 3.70 13.65
CA THR A 72 12.95 3.38 14.57
C THR A 72 12.10 2.26 14.01
N ILE A 73 12.53 1.03 14.30
CA ILE A 73 11.71 -0.17 14.16
C ILE A 73 10.64 -0.15 15.27
N SER A 74 9.37 -0.18 14.86
CA SER A 74 8.22 -0.76 15.58
C SER A 74 7.62 0.02 16.77
N LYS A 75 6.47 0.67 16.54
CA LYS A 75 5.14 0.14 16.95
C LYS A 75 3.97 1.08 16.63
N SER A 76 2.90 0.44 16.14
CA SER A 76 1.47 0.78 16.21
C SER A 76 0.83 1.82 15.28
N GLN A 77 -0.08 1.24 14.48
CA GLN A 77 -1.42 1.74 14.10
C GLN A 77 -1.59 2.39 12.72
N THR A 78 -1.80 1.50 11.74
CA THR A 78 -3.01 1.43 10.89
C THR A 78 -3.67 2.77 10.56
N VAL A 79 -3.09 3.51 9.63
CA VAL A 79 -3.82 4.52 8.86
C VAL A 79 -4.44 3.80 7.65
N ILE A 80 -5.77 3.67 7.68
CA ILE A 80 -6.58 3.18 6.56
C ILE A 80 -6.46 4.20 5.43
N THR A 81 -5.52 3.99 4.52
CA THR A 81 -5.59 4.59 3.18
C THR A 81 -6.41 3.64 2.29
N PRO A 82 -7.35 4.15 1.47
CA PRO A 82 -7.96 3.36 0.39
C PRO A 82 -6.89 3.11 -0.68
N GLN A 83 -6.01 2.16 -0.38
CA GLN A 83 -5.02 1.64 -1.31
C GLN A 83 -5.76 0.89 -2.42
N PRO A 84 -5.43 1.10 -3.71
CA PRO A 84 -5.96 0.30 -4.79
C PRO A 84 -5.52 -1.15 -4.55
N LEU A 85 -6.44 -1.97 -4.06
CA LEU A 85 -6.29 -3.40 -3.73
C LEU A 85 -4.83 -3.84 -3.55
N ASN A 86 -4.27 -3.54 -2.37
CA ASN A 86 -2.87 -3.78 -1.97
C ASN A 86 -2.27 -5.00 -2.67
N LYS A 87 -1.19 -4.80 -3.45
CA LYS A 87 -0.41 -5.89 -4.07
C LYS A 87 -0.08 -7.00 -3.05
N ALA A 88 0.15 -6.62 -1.79
CA ALA A 88 0.32 -7.53 -0.66
C ALA A 88 -0.91 -8.41 -0.38
N ARG A 89 -2.14 -7.86 -0.43
CA ARG A 89 -3.38 -8.64 -0.29
C ARG A 89 -3.54 -9.62 -1.45
N LYS A 90 -3.24 -9.21 -2.69
CA LYS A 90 -3.25 -10.13 -3.85
C LYS A 90 -2.25 -11.28 -3.65
N LEU A 91 -1.05 -10.98 -3.12
CA LEU A 91 0.01 -11.97 -2.86
C LEU A 91 -0.37 -12.94 -1.73
N ILE A 92 -0.95 -12.44 -0.64
CA ILE A 92 -1.49 -13.26 0.46
C ILE A 92 -2.61 -14.18 -0.05
N LEU A 93 -3.51 -13.67 -0.89
CA LEU A 93 -4.60 -14.45 -1.47
C LEU A 93 -4.08 -15.56 -2.40
N THR A 94 -3.07 -15.29 -3.22
CA THR A 94 -2.48 -16.33 -4.08
C THR A 94 -1.73 -17.38 -3.28
N LEU A 95 -0.94 -16.97 -2.28
CA LEU A 95 -0.16 -17.90 -1.47
C LEU A 95 -1.06 -18.75 -0.56
N GLY A 96 -2.07 -18.14 0.05
CA GLY A 96 -3.07 -18.84 0.87
C GLY A 96 -3.88 -19.86 0.06
N LEU A 97 -4.26 -19.52 -1.17
CA LEU A 97 -4.97 -20.46 -2.05
C LEU A 97 -4.10 -21.65 -2.47
N ALA A 98 -2.80 -21.43 -2.73
CA ALA A 98 -1.89 -22.51 -3.07
C ALA A 98 -1.78 -23.53 -1.93
N ILE A 99 -1.60 -23.05 -0.70
CA ILE A 99 -1.54 -23.89 0.50
C ILE A 99 -2.88 -24.62 0.72
N LEU A 100 -4.01 -23.92 0.57
CA LEU A 100 -5.35 -24.52 0.71
C LEU A 100 -5.58 -25.66 -0.28
N LEU A 101 -5.19 -25.47 -1.55
CA LEU A 101 -5.32 -26.51 -2.58
C LEU A 101 -4.50 -27.74 -2.25
N ILE A 102 -3.26 -27.58 -1.77
CA ILE A 102 -2.41 -28.69 -1.34
C ILE A 102 -3.04 -29.47 -0.18
N LEU A 103 -3.62 -28.77 0.80
CA LEU A 103 -4.29 -29.41 1.93
C LEU A 103 -5.56 -30.16 1.49
N LEU A 104 -6.36 -29.56 0.60
CA LEU A 104 -7.57 -30.19 0.07
C LEU A 104 -7.26 -31.41 -0.79
N THR A 105 -6.25 -31.34 -1.65
CA THR A 105 -5.83 -32.50 -2.46
C THR A 105 -5.27 -33.61 -1.59
N GLY A 106 -4.45 -33.27 -0.59
CA GLY A 106 -3.96 -34.24 0.40
C GLY A 106 -5.08 -34.90 1.20
N ALA A 107 -6.06 -34.12 1.66
CA ALA A 107 -7.23 -34.64 2.38
C ALA A 107 -8.08 -35.56 1.49
N PHE A 108 -8.29 -35.17 0.22
CA PHE A 108 -9.02 -35.99 -0.75
C PHE A 108 -8.33 -37.34 -0.98
N ILE A 109 -7.01 -37.32 -1.23
CA ILE A 109 -6.21 -38.54 -1.40
C ILE A 109 -6.26 -39.41 -0.14
N SER A 110 -6.23 -38.79 1.04
CA SER A 110 -6.29 -39.52 2.31
C SER A 110 -7.64 -40.21 2.55
N GLN A 111 -8.74 -39.70 2.00
CA GLN A 111 -10.06 -40.29 2.15
C GLN A 111 -10.41 -41.27 1.02
N SER A 112 -9.81 -41.11 -0.16
CA SER A 112 -10.05 -42.00 -1.30
C SER A 112 -9.33 -43.32 -1.12
N ARG A 113 -10.09 -44.42 -1.02
CA ARG A 113 -9.54 -45.77 -0.75
C ARG A 113 -8.77 -46.39 -1.92
N GLY A 114 -9.08 -46.00 -3.16
CA GLY A 114 -8.44 -46.55 -4.37
C GLY A 114 -7.67 -45.51 -5.18
N PHE A 115 -7.96 -44.22 -5.02
CA PHE A 115 -7.41 -43.19 -5.86
C PHE A 115 -6.20 -42.49 -5.19
N PRO A 116 -5.11 -42.18 -5.91
CA PRO A 116 -4.84 -42.55 -7.31
C PRO A 116 -4.36 -44.00 -7.46
N GLU A 117 -4.90 -44.76 -8.42
CA GLU A 117 -4.51 -46.15 -8.69
C GLU A 117 -3.21 -46.23 -9.51
N THR A 118 -2.97 -45.21 -10.33
CA THR A 118 -1.80 -45.10 -11.20
C THR A 118 -1.07 -43.78 -11.00
N HIS A 119 0.23 -43.76 -11.28
CA HIS A 119 1.00 -42.51 -11.31
C HIS A 119 0.42 -41.50 -12.32
N PHE A 120 -0.15 -42.01 -13.41
CA PHE A 120 -0.82 -41.18 -14.41
C PHE A 120 -1.99 -40.39 -13.81
N GLU A 121 -2.87 -41.03 -13.04
CA GLU A 121 -3.99 -40.36 -12.34
C GLU A 121 -3.51 -39.33 -11.33
N ALA A 122 -2.43 -39.63 -10.60
CA ALA A 122 -1.82 -38.69 -9.67
C ALA A 122 -1.33 -37.43 -10.41
N PHE A 123 -0.62 -37.60 -11.54
CA PHE A 123 -0.17 -36.47 -12.35
C PHE A 123 -1.33 -35.70 -12.99
N LEU A 124 -2.39 -36.39 -13.42
CA LEU A 124 -3.59 -35.75 -13.97
C LEU A 124 -4.28 -34.87 -12.93
N LEU A 125 -4.41 -35.33 -11.68
CA LEU A 125 -4.97 -34.54 -10.59
C LEU A 125 -4.13 -33.28 -10.33
N TRP A 126 -2.81 -33.43 -10.18
CA TRP A 126 -1.93 -32.28 -9.95
C TRP A 126 -1.94 -31.30 -11.13
N ALA A 127 -2.04 -31.79 -12.37
CA ALA A 127 -2.20 -30.95 -13.55
C ALA A 127 -3.51 -30.15 -13.49
N GLY A 128 -4.63 -30.78 -13.14
CA GLY A 128 -5.92 -30.10 -13.00
C GLY A 128 -5.90 -29.02 -11.92
N VAL A 129 -5.33 -29.33 -10.76
CA VAL A 129 -5.21 -28.40 -9.62
C VAL A 129 -4.32 -27.20 -9.96
N THR A 130 -3.20 -27.44 -10.66
CA THR A 130 -2.30 -26.35 -11.06
C THR A 130 -2.92 -25.46 -12.14
N ILE A 131 -3.65 -26.01 -13.12
CA ILE A 131 -4.40 -25.22 -14.11
C ILE A 131 -5.46 -24.35 -13.42
N ALA A 132 -6.25 -24.93 -12.51
CA ALA A 132 -7.26 -24.19 -11.75
C ALA A 132 -6.64 -23.06 -10.92
N TYR A 133 -5.51 -23.33 -10.27
CA TYR A 133 -4.74 -22.31 -9.55
C TYR A 133 -4.27 -21.17 -10.46
N LEU A 134 -3.70 -21.48 -11.63
CA LEU A 134 -3.22 -20.47 -12.58
C LEU A 134 -4.35 -19.57 -13.12
N VAL A 135 -5.53 -20.15 -13.42
CA VAL A 135 -6.71 -19.38 -13.84
C VAL A 135 -7.15 -18.42 -12.73
N PHE A 136 -7.13 -18.85 -11.47
CA PHE A 136 -7.51 -18.01 -10.35
C PHE A 136 -6.49 -16.90 -10.07
N VAL A 137 -5.19 -17.21 -10.15
CA VAL A 137 -4.11 -16.21 -10.09
C VAL A 137 -4.30 -15.19 -11.21
N TRP A 138 -4.51 -15.63 -12.44
CA TRP A 138 -4.75 -14.73 -13.57
C TRP A 138 -5.95 -13.81 -13.32
N LYS A 139 -7.06 -14.33 -12.76
CA LYS A 139 -8.25 -13.55 -12.41
C LYS A 139 -8.00 -12.52 -11.29
N ILE A 140 -7.09 -12.79 -10.37
CA ILE A 140 -6.71 -11.86 -9.29
C ILE A 140 -5.79 -10.75 -9.80
N TRP A 141 -4.90 -11.08 -10.74
CA TRP A 141 -3.83 -10.20 -11.20
C TRP A 141 -4.19 -9.41 -12.46
N LYS A 142 -5.18 -9.86 -13.23
CA LYS A 142 -5.92 -9.05 -14.21
C LYS A 142 -6.73 -7.96 -13.50
#